data_AF-A0A3P7JFM0-F1
#
_entry.id   AF-A0A3P7JFM0-F1
#
_cell.length_a   1.000
_cell.length_b   1.000
_cell.length_c   1.000
_cell.angle_alpha   90.00
_cell.angle_beta   90.00
_cell.angle_gamma   90.00
#
_symmetry.space_group_name_H-M   'P 1'
#
loop_
_entity.id
_entity.type
_entity.pdbx_description
1 polymer ?
#
loop_
_entity_poly.entity_id
_entity_poly.type
_entity_poly.pdbx_seq_one_letter_code
_entity_poly.pdbx_strand_id
1 'polypeptide(L)'
;EPDPFAETRTKTIIERQASKYAERARHRAISPDRVDAFIDQTPDQRNRGYAEIMKEQQYKEEKGKVLGAGSATPGGATPGGAPRKRLGISSISADAATPHVARWEETPAHANATDAT
;
A
#
# COMPACT_ATOMS: atom_id res chain seq x y z
N GLU A 1 4.36 -29.73 1.96
CA GLU A 1 3.07 -30.27 1.48
C GLU A 1 2.90 -29.80 0.04
N PRO A 2 2.60 -30.69 -0.92
CA PRO A 2 2.32 -30.28 -2.29
C PRO A 2 0.94 -29.59 -2.38
N ASP A 3 0.86 -28.45 -3.07
CA ASP A 3 -0.39 -27.72 -3.29
C ASP A 3 -1.37 -28.58 -4.13
N PRO A 4 -2.56 -28.94 -3.61
CA PRO A 4 -3.52 -29.80 -4.30
C PRO A 4 -4.13 -29.17 -5.57
N PHE A 5 -3.94 -27.87 -5.80
CA PHE A 5 -4.43 -27.16 -6.98
C PHE A 5 -3.33 -26.72 -7.95
N ALA A 6 -2.09 -27.22 -7.76
CA ALA A 6 -0.96 -26.83 -8.60
C ALA A 6 -1.20 -27.05 -10.10
N GLU A 7 -1.95 -28.10 -10.46
CA GLU A 7 -2.24 -28.45 -11.86
C GLU A 7 -3.37 -27.62 -12.48
N THR A 8 -4.31 -27.11 -11.68
CA THR A 8 -5.47 -26.34 -12.17
C THR A 8 -5.25 -24.83 -12.09
N ARG A 9 -4.19 -24.40 -11.40
CA ARG A 9 -3.85 -22.98 -11.25
C ARG A 9 -3.40 -22.39 -12.58
N THR A 10 -3.94 -21.22 -12.92
CA THR A 10 -3.45 -20.44 -14.04
C THR A 10 -2.03 -19.94 -13.74
N LYS A 11 -1.10 -20.18 -14.67
CA LYS A 11 0.30 -19.78 -14.51
C LYS A 11 0.39 -18.26 -14.29
N THR A 12 1.11 -17.87 -13.25
CA THR A 12 1.35 -16.45 -12.95
C THR A 12 2.13 -15.79 -14.09
N ILE A 13 2.01 -14.45 -14.25
CA ILE A 13 2.82 -13.72 -15.24
C ILE A 13 4.31 -13.99 -15.02
N ILE A 14 4.68 -14.18 -13.75
CA ILE A 14 6.02 -14.52 -13.32
C ILE A 14 6.50 -15.85 -13.91
N GLU A 15 5.70 -16.91 -13.76
CA GLU A 15 5.99 -18.25 -14.30
C GLU A 15 5.94 -18.28 -15.84
N ARG A 16 5.05 -17.48 -16.43
CA ARG A 16 4.96 -17.33 -17.89
C ARG A 16 6.19 -16.67 -18.48
N GLN A 17 6.80 -15.75 -17.74
CA GLN A 17 8.03 -15.06 -18.08
C GLN A 17 9.26 -15.80 -17.52
N ALA A 18 9.40 -17.10 -17.82
CA ALA A 18 10.50 -17.96 -17.36
C ALA A 18 11.88 -17.63 -17.98
N SER A 19 12.03 -16.48 -18.63
CA SER A 19 13.30 -16.11 -19.26
C SER A 19 14.28 -15.54 -18.22
N LYS A 20 15.56 -15.89 -18.36
CA LYS A 20 16.65 -15.32 -17.54
C LYS A 20 16.71 -13.79 -17.60
N TYR A 21 16.20 -13.19 -18.68
CA TYR A 21 16.09 -11.74 -18.83
C TYR A 21 15.03 -11.15 -17.91
N ALA A 22 13.83 -11.74 -17.88
CA ALA A 22 12.75 -11.29 -17.01
C ALA A 22 13.11 -11.45 -15.53
N GLU A 23 13.78 -12.55 -15.18
CA GLU A 23 14.32 -12.77 -13.84
C GLU A 23 15.33 -11.67 -13.46
N ARG A 24 16.33 -11.42 -14.32
CA ARG A 24 17.32 -10.36 -14.10
C ARG A 24 16.67 -9.00 -13.94
N ALA A 25 15.66 -8.68 -14.76
CA ALA A 25 14.98 -7.39 -14.72
C ALA A 25 14.35 -7.09 -13.35
N ARG A 26 13.85 -8.11 -12.63
CA ARG A 26 13.28 -7.95 -11.28
C ARG A 26 14.29 -7.53 -10.23
N HIS A 27 15.55 -7.92 -10.40
CA HIS A 27 16.63 -7.61 -9.46
C HIS A 27 17.36 -6.30 -9.78
N ARG A 28 16.96 -5.57 -10.81
CA ARG A 28 17.58 -4.28 -11.15
C ARG A 28 17.06 -3.21 -10.21
N ALA A 29 17.95 -2.37 -9.69
CA ALA A 29 17.56 -1.14 -9.02
C ALA A 29 16.79 -0.26 -10.02
N ILE A 30 15.50 -0.07 -9.77
CA ILE A 30 14.61 0.73 -10.63
C ILE A 30 14.86 2.22 -10.42
N SER A 31 15.17 2.58 -9.17
CA SER A 31 15.46 3.94 -8.76
C SER A 31 16.95 4.06 -8.42
N PRO A 32 17.54 5.25 -8.61
CA PRO A 32 18.84 5.56 -8.03
C PRO A 32 18.83 5.33 -6.52
N ASP A 33 20.00 5.00 -5.97
CA ASP A 33 20.19 4.91 -4.52
C ASP A 33 19.80 6.25 -3.90
N ARG A 34 18.69 6.25 -3.17
CA ARG A 34 18.29 7.41 -2.40
C ARG A 34 19.10 7.39 -1.13
N VAL A 35 19.87 8.45 -0.90
CA VAL A 35 20.46 8.72 0.40
C VAL A 35 19.29 8.93 1.36
N ASP A 36 19.04 7.95 2.23
CA ASP A 36 18.10 8.14 3.33
C ASP A 36 18.72 9.16 4.28
N ALA A 37 18.11 10.34 4.37
CA ALA A 37 18.59 11.44 5.21
C ALA A 37 18.63 11.10 6.70
N PHE A 38 18.01 9.98 7.10
CA PHE A 38 17.95 9.49 8.47
C PHE A 38 18.69 8.18 8.68
N ILE A 39 19.50 7.70 7.72
CA ILE A 39 20.26 6.45 7.86
C ILE A 39 21.13 6.45 9.12
N ASP A 40 21.73 7.59 9.47
CA ASP A 40 22.57 7.73 10.67
C ASP A 40 21.75 7.89 11.97
N GLN A 41 20.48 8.28 11.85
CA GLN A 41 19.59 8.52 12.99
C GLN A 41 18.66 7.34 13.29
N THR A 42 18.43 6.46 12.32
CA THR A 42 17.54 5.31 12.46
C THR A 42 18.23 4.24 13.30
N PRO A 43 17.82 4.02 14.57
CA PRO A 43 18.46 3.02 15.41
C PRO A 43 18.18 1.63 14.86
N ASP A 44 19.23 0.82 14.65
CA ASP A 44 19.05 -0.58 14.27
C ASP A 44 18.29 -1.32 15.39
N GLN A 45 17.24 -2.03 15.01
CA GLN A 45 16.44 -2.85 15.92
C GLN A 45 17.29 -3.93 16.61
N ARG A 46 18.38 -4.37 15.98
CA ARG A 46 19.31 -5.37 16.54
C ARG A 46 20.14 -4.82 17.69
N ASN A 47 20.30 -3.51 17.79
CA ASN A 47 21.07 -2.85 18.85
C ASN A 47 20.21 -2.51 20.08
N ARG A 48 18.93 -2.91 20.09
CA ARG A 48 18.02 -2.64 21.20
C ARG A 48 18.33 -3.55 22.39
N GLY A 49 19.31 -3.15 23.18
CA GLY A 49 19.73 -3.87 24.39
C GLY A 49 18.73 -3.74 25.54
N TYR A 50 18.93 -4.56 26.57
CA TYR A 50 18.08 -4.57 27.78
C TYR A 50 17.94 -3.18 28.44
N ALA A 51 19.02 -2.39 28.49
CA ALA A 51 19.00 -1.05 29.07
C ALA A 51 18.07 -0.06 28.32
N GLU A 52 18.10 -0.06 26.98
CA GLU A 52 17.17 0.73 26.16
C GLU A 52 15.72 0.33 26.39
N ILE A 53 15.45 -0.98 26.49
CA ILE A 53 14.10 -1.52 26.70
C ILE A 53 13.55 -1.07 28.05
N MET A 54 14.35 -1.14 29.12
CA MET A 54 13.94 -0.67 30.45
C MET A 54 13.67 0.84 30.48
N LYS A 55 14.52 1.63 29.81
CA LYS A 55 14.32 3.08 29.67
C LYS A 55 13.03 3.42 28.92
N GLU A 56 12.73 2.71 27.84
CA GLU A 56 11.49 2.89 27.09
C GLU A 56 10.25 2.49 27.91
N GLN A 57 10.33 1.40 28.66
CA GLN A 57 9.25 0.95 29.53
C GLN A 57 8.90 2.01 30.59
N GLN A 58 9.91 2.56 31.26
CA GLN A 58 9.75 3.66 32.20
C GLN A 58 9.12 4.88 31.53
N TYR A 59 9.62 5.27 30.35
CA TYR A 59 9.08 6.41 29.61
C TYR A 59 7.62 6.22 29.17
N LYS A 60 7.24 5.01 28.73
CA LYS A 60 5.85 4.68 28.38
C LYS A 60 4.92 4.82 29.58
N GLU A 61 5.36 4.35 30.74
CA GLU A 61 4.58 4.47 31.97
C GLU A 61 4.42 5.93 32.40
N GLU A 62 5.50 6.72 32.38
CA GLU A 62 5.48 8.16 32.67
C GLU A 62 4.55 8.93 31.72
N LYS A 63 4.68 8.67 30.40
CA LYS A 63 3.82 9.27 29.38
C LYS A 63 2.35 8.91 29.60
N GLY A 64 2.05 7.66 29.95
CA GLY A 64 0.70 7.22 30.29
C GLY A 64 0.12 7.94 31.51
N LYS A 65 0.94 8.23 32.52
CA LYS A 65 0.53 8.98 33.72
C LYS A 65 0.29 10.46 33.41
N VAL A 66 1.15 11.08 32.61
CA VAL A 66 1.04 12.50 32.23
C VAL A 66 -0.09 12.75 31.24
N LEU A 67 -0.26 11.90 30.22
CA LEU A 67 -1.34 12.04 29.23
C LEU A 67 -2.67 11.47 29.72
N GLY A 68 -2.66 10.46 30.60
CA GLY A 68 -3.85 9.86 31.19
C GLY A 68 -4.54 10.74 32.22
N ALA A 69 -3.82 11.66 32.89
CA ALA A 69 -4.41 12.62 33.82
C ALA A 69 -5.15 13.79 33.14
N GLY A 70 -4.98 13.98 31.82
CA GLY A 70 -5.63 15.04 31.05
C GLY A 70 -6.45 14.58 29.84
N SER A 71 -6.46 13.28 29.51
CA SER A 71 -7.22 12.77 28.37
C SER A 71 -7.96 11.48 28.72
N ALA A 72 -9.21 11.64 29.17
CA ALA A 72 -10.23 10.66 28.88
C ALA A 72 -10.50 10.71 27.36
N THR A 73 -9.70 9.98 26.59
CA THR A 73 -10.10 9.53 25.26
C THR A 73 -10.09 8.02 25.32
N PRO A 74 -11.26 7.34 25.43
CA PRO A 74 -11.29 5.93 25.11
C PRO A 74 -10.83 5.80 23.65
N GLY A 75 -9.86 4.92 23.40
CA GLY A 75 -9.51 4.56 22.04
C GLY A 75 -10.77 4.14 21.31
N GLY A 76 -11.11 4.85 20.23
CA GLY A 76 -12.28 4.54 19.40
C GLY A 76 -13.06 5.72 18.83
N ALA A 77 -12.46 6.88 18.56
CA ALA A 77 -13.06 7.88 17.68
C ALA A 77 -12.00 8.85 17.16
N THR A 78 -11.80 8.89 15.84
CA THR A 78 -11.02 9.92 15.14
C THR A 78 -11.59 11.31 15.44
N PRO A 79 -10.90 12.21 16.18
CA PRO A 79 -11.45 13.52 16.51
C PRO A 79 -10.89 14.55 15.52
N GLY A 80 -11.73 15.08 14.63
CA GLY A 80 -11.33 16.17 13.74
C GLY A 80 -12.12 16.41 12.46
N GLY A 81 -13.24 15.72 12.22
CA GLY A 81 -14.11 15.99 11.07
C GLY A 81 -15.32 16.83 11.47
N ALA A 82 -15.31 18.14 11.20
CA ALA A 82 -16.53 18.96 11.22
C ALA A 82 -17.66 18.29 10.39
N PRO A 83 -18.96 18.53 10.68
CA PRO A 83 -20.03 17.95 9.88
C PRO A 83 -19.93 18.48 8.45
N ARG A 84 -19.43 17.66 7.53
CA ARG A 84 -19.31 18.04 6.12
C ARG A 84 -20.73 18.22 5.58
N LYS A 85 -21.14 19.48 5.37
CA LYS A 85 -22.37 19.79 4.63
C LYS A 85 -22.24 19.16 3.24
N ARG A 86 -23.03 18.11 2.98
CA ARG A 86 -23.21 17.54 1.65
C ARG A 86 -23.74 18.65 0.74
N LEU A 87 -22.93 19.07 -0.24
CA LEU A 87 -23.45 19.88 -1.34
C LEU A 87 -24.35 18.96 -2.17
N GLY A 88 -25.66 19.16 -2.03
CA GLY A 88 -26.64 18.46 -2.85
C GLY A 88 -26.43 18.88 -4.30
N ILE A 89 -26.00 17.93 -5.13
CA ILE A 89 -26.04 18.10 -6.58
C ILE A 89 -27.50 17.84 -6.96
N SER A 90 -28.32 18.88 -6.88
CA SER A 90 -29.69 18.84 -7.37
C SER A 90 -29.65 18.66 -8.88
N SER A 91 -30.08 17.48 -9.33
CA SER A 91 -30.64 17.18 -10.65
C SER A 91 -30.00 17.87 -11.86
N ILE A 92 -29.08 17.17 -12.51
CA ILE A 92 -28.93 17.30 -13.96
C ILE A 92 -29.35 15.94 -14.53
N SER A 93 -30.63 15.82 -14.84
CA SER A 93 -31.14 14.75 -15.70
C SER A 93 -30.68 15.06 -17.12
N ALA A 94 -29.84 14.21 -17.69
CA ALA A 94 -29.73 14.05 -19.13
C ALA A 94 -29.39 12.58 -19.40
N ASP A 95 -30.38 11.91 -19.96
CA ASP A 95 -30.43 10.56 -20.47
C ASP A 95 -29.28 10.28 -21.45
N ALA A 96 -28.29 9.47 -21.02
CA ALA A 96 -27.38 8.65 -21.83
C ALA A 96 -26.24 8.14 -20.92
N ALA A 97 -26.34 6.91 -20.44
CA ALA A 97 -25.30 6.27 -19.64
C ALA A 97 -24.06 5.97 -20.50
N THR A 98 -23.15 6.93 -20.63
CA THR A 98 -21.77 6.67 -21.06
C THR A 98 -20.99 6.20 -19.83
N PRO A 99 -20.41 4.98 -19.82
CA PRO A 99 -19.58 4.58 -18.69
C PRO A 99 -18.34 5.48 -18.67
N HIS A 100 -18.16 6.22 -17.57
CA HIS A 100 -16.96 7.02 -17.33
C HIS A 100 -15.80 6.08 -16.96
N VAL A 101 -15.28 5.36 -17.96
CA VAL A 101 -14.02 4.62 -17.83
C VAL A 101 -12.89 5.65 -17.89
N ALA A 102 -12.13 5.78 -16.80
CA ALA A 102 -10.91 6.58 -16.84
C ALA A 102 -10.00 6.01 -17.94
N ARG A 103 -9.52 6.87 -18.84
CA ARG A 103 -8.63 6.53 -19.98
C ARG A 103 -7.41 5.66 -19.62
N TRP A 104 -7.06 5.58 -18.33
CA TRP A 104 -5.95 4.80 -17.78
C TRP A 104 -6.30 3.34 -17.45
N GLU A 105 -7.58 2.98 -17.39
CA GLU A 105 -8.05 1.60 -17.13
C GLU A 105 -8.32 0.81 -18.43
N GLU A 106 -8.10 1.43 -19.60
CA GLU A 106 -8.28 0.77 -20.88
C GLU A 106 -7.09 -0.16 -21.17
N THR A 107 -7.28 -1.46 -20.95
CA THR A 107 -6.34 -2.48 -21.42
C THR A 107 -6.40 -2.50 -22.94
N PRO A 108 -5.31 -2.23 -23.69
CA PRO A 108 -5.37 -2.24 -25.14
C PRO A 108 -5.81 -3.62 -25.63
N ALA A 109 -6.95 -3.70 -26.29
CA ALA A 109 -7.34 -4.91 -27.00
C ALA A 109 -6.32 -5.14 -28.12
N HIS A 110 -5.54 -6.22 -28.03
CA HIS A 110 -4.73 -6.67 -29.16
C HIS A 110 -5.70 -7.11 -30.26
N ALA A 111 -5.86 -6.28 -31.28
CA ALA A 111 -6.58 -6.67 -32.49
C ALA A 111 -5.86 -7.89 -33.08
N ASN A 112 -6.54 -9.04 -33.09
CA ASN A 112 -6.10 -10.21 -33.84
C ASN A 112 -6.07 -9.82 -35.31
N ALA A 113 -4.87 -9.54 -35.82
CA ALA A 113 -4.61 -9.38 -37.24
C ALA A 113 -4.70 -10.77 -37.89
N THR A 114 -5.88 -11.14 -38.35
CA THR A 114 -6.05 -12.21 -39.34
C THR A 114 -6.98 -11.71 -40.43
N ASP A 115 -6.45 -10.88 -41.32
CA ASP A 115 -6.86 -10.87 -42.72
C ASP A 115 -5.71 -10.30 -43.56
N ALA A 116 -4.99 -11.19 -44.26
CA ALA A 116 -4.18 -10.84 -45.42
C ALA A 116 -3.82 -12.12 -46.20
N THR A 117 -4.51 -12.27 -47.35
CA THR A 117 -4.26 -13.14 -48.52
C THR A 117 -4.73 -14.59 -48.46
#